data_AF-A0A7M2C816-F1
#
_entry.id   AF-A0A7M2C816-F1
#
_cell.length_a   1.000
_cell.length_b   1.000
_cell.length_c   1.000
_cell.angle_alpha   90.00
_cell.angle_beta   90.00
_cell.angle_gamma   90.00
#
_symmetry.space_group_name_H-M   'P 1'
#
loop_
_entity.id
_entity.type
_entity.pdbx_description
1 polymer ?
#
loop_
_entity_poly.entity_id
_entity_poly.type
_entity_poly.pdbx_seq_one_letter_code
_entity_poly.pdbx_strand_id
1 'polypeptide(L)'
;MDIKRRRMLTEPGDTLLLSKSSMDTAFRFTKWQELTGLTPDRFTADPICSVPLPIYTQVAPGTRQFASVKPEMMWHPLFWLPPRLAGRYNLPSGPNGALEVESTTMWSIRVALELTASGLYSIEDGWLDILATVGIDVENEVDLARIEEWQAGGVDDLLDSIDLDLYLALEKNPNWALQSAMALTEPATHAQWAILADSLMEVIMDARDEAATTPLRDVRETLAVVASLAGIQLDEVPTDDEEPAQEFWDRVELEARDGIYSTVDEFLAGPAAEAMGWLTLTRDTYWESVEDLKTLQATEVAA
;
A
#
# COMPACT_ATOMS: atom_id res chain seq x y z
N MET A 1 26.89 -17.87 -0.77
CA MET A 1 25.67 -17.91 -1.60
C MET A 1 25.40 -16.48 -1.99
N ASP A 2 25.29 -16.18 -3.28
CA ASP A 2 25.04 -14.81 -3.72
C ASP A 2 23.58 -14.46 -3.44
N ILE A 3 23.31 -13.30 -2.84
CA ILE A 3 21.95 -12.92 -2.43
C ILE A 3 21.25 -12.33 -3.66
N LYS A 4 20.35 -13.10 -4.29
CA LYS A 4 19.55 -12.62 -5.42
C LYS A 4 18.45 -11.69 -4.89
N ARG A 5 18.44 -10.44 -5.37
CA ARG A 5 17.38 -9.47 -5.08
C ARG A 5 16.68 -9.03 -6.36
N ARG A 6 15.39 -8.69 -6.25
CA ARG A 6 14.54 -8.26 -7.35
C ARG A 6 13.78 -7.00 -6.97
N ARG A 7 13.53 -6.16 -7.97
CA ARG A 7 12.66 -4.99 -7.82
C ARG A 7 11.28 -5.33 -8.33
N MET A 8 10.27 -4.99 -7.54
CA MET A 8 8.88 -5.16 -7.88
C MET A 8 8.07 -4.08 -7.17
N LEU A 9 7.39 -3.24 -7.94
CA LEU A 9 6.55 -2.12 -7.49
C LEU A 9 7.27 -1.04 -6.66
N THR A 10 8.56 -1.22 -6.39
CA THR A 10 9.40 -0.29 -5.66
C THR A 10 10.64 0.07 -6.46
N GLU A 11 11.14 1.28 -6.23
CA GLU A 11 12.38 1.81 -6.77
C GLU A 11 13.43 1.99 -5.66
N PRO A 12 14.72 2.16 -5.99
CA PRO A 12 15.73 2.50 -4.99
C PRO A 12 15.38 3.77 -4.23
N GLY A 13 15.46 3.69 -2.91
CA GLY A 13 15.04 4.78 -2.03
C GLY A 13 13.60 4.67 -1.54
N ASP A 14 12.80 3.73 -2.07
CA ASP A 14 11.43 3.53 -1.61
C ASP A 14 11.40 2.82 -0.25
N THR A 15 10.67 3.41 0.69
CA THR A 15 10.26 2.75 1.93
C THR A 15 9.01 1.90 1.70
N LEU A 16 8.81 0.84 2.48
CA LEU A 16 7.54 0.12 2.47
C LEU A 16 6.43 0.86 3.22
N LEU A 17 6.79 1.80 4.10
CA LEU A 17 5.87 2.69 4.79
C LEU A 17 5.71 3.99 4.02
N LEU A 18 4.46 4.44 3.95
CA LEU A 18 3.97 5.62 3.25
C LEU A 18 4.12 5.53 1.72
N SER A 19 3.02 5.75 1.01
CA SER A 19 3.03 5.87 -0.45
C SER A 19 3.38 7.30 -0.85
N LYS A 20 4.13 7.45 -1.95
CA LYS A 20 4.60 8.75 -2.44
C LYS A 20 3.50 9.62 -3.05
N SER A 21 2.50 9.00 -3.67
CA SER A 21 1.43 9.69 -4.37
C SER A 21 0.17 8.84 -4.46
N SER A 22 -0.98 9.48 -4.63
CA SER A 22 -2.26 8.79 -4.87
C SER A 22 -2.27 7.95 -6.14
N MET A 23 -1.62 8.44 -7.19
CA MET A 23 -1.52 7.75 -8.47
C MET A 23 -0.65 6.49 -8.37
N ASP A 24 0.46 6.54 -7.62
CA ASP A 24 1.30 5.36 -7.40
C ASP A 24 0.53 4.26 -6.68
N THR A 25 -0.25 4.60 -5.65
CA THR A 25 -1.09 3.63 -4.92
C THR A 25 -2.06 2.91 -5.88
N ALA A 26 -2.76 3.66 -6.73
CA ALA A 26 -3.70 3.11 -7.71
C ALA A 26 -2.99 2.27 -8.80
N PHE A 27 -1.84 2.73 -9.29
CA PHE A 27 -1.03 1.99 -10.25
C PHE A 27 -0.52 0.68 -9.67
N ARG A 28 0.01 0.70 -8.44
CA ARG A 28 0.55 -0.48 -7.76
C ARG A 28 -0.54 -1.51 -7.47
N PHE A 29 -1.76 -1.10 -7.13
CA PHE A 29 -2.91 -2.01 -7.02
C PHE A 29 -3.13 -2.79 -8.33
N THR A 30 -3.29 -2.07 -9.44
CA THR A 30 -3.56 -2.67 -10.75
C THR A 30 -2.40 -3.55 -11.19
N LYS A 31 -1.17 -3.07 -10.98
CA LYS A 31 0.03 -3.78 -11.38
C LYS A 31 0.26 -5.06 -10.56
N TRP A 32 -0.06 -5.04 -9.27
CA TRP A 32 -0.02 -6.23 -8.43
C TRP A 32 -0.97 -7.32 -8.95
N GLN A 33 -2.21 -6.95 -9.30
CA GLN A 33 -3.15 -7.89 -9.91
C GLN A 33 -2.64 -8.45 -11.24
N GLU A 34 -2.09 -7.62 -12.12
CA GLU A 34 -1.51 -8.07 -13.40
C GLU A 34 -0.35 -9.06 -13.19
N LEU A 35 0.57 -8.73 -12.27
CA LEU A 35 1.77 -9.52 -12.03
C LEU A 35 1.42 -10.85 -11.35
N THR A 36 0.62 -10.81 -10.29
CA THR A 36 0.37 -11.98 -9.44
C THR A 36 -0.78 -12.86 -9.93
N GLY A 37 -1.72 -12.30 -10.68
CA GLY A 37 -2.97 -12.97 -11.04
C GLY A 37 -3.98 -13.07 -9.89
N LEU A 38 -3.71 -12.45 -8.73
CA LEU A 38 -4.66 -12.42 -7.62
C LEU A 38 -5.87 -11.55 -7.95
N THR A 39 -7.04 -12.01 -7.50
CA THR A 39 -8.26 -11.20 -7.52
C THR A 39 -8.23 -10.15 -6.40
N PRO A 40 -8.95 -9.02 -6.54
CA PRO A 40 -8.98 -7.94 -5.55
C PRO A 40 -9.34 -8.35 -4.12
N ASP A 41 -10.11 -9.42 -3.92
CA ASP A 41 -10.49 -9.94 -2.60
C ASP A 41 -9.36 -10.74 -1.90
N ARG A 42 -8.25 -10.97 -2.60
CA ARG A 42 -7.11 -11.77 -2.12
C ARG A 42 -5.90 -10.93 -1.70
N PHE A 43 -6.02 -9.61 -1.71
CA PHE A 43 -5.00 -8.69 -1.21
C PHE A 43 -5.64 -7.38 -0.72
N THR A 44 -4.87 -6.60 0.01
CA THR A 44 -5.25 -5.23 0.39
C THR A 44 -4.22 -4.24 -0.17
N ALA A 45 -4.67 -3.04 -0.52
CA ALA A 45 -3.80 -1.93 -0.89
C ALA A 45 -4.12 -0.75 0.02
N ASP A 46 -3.58 -0.80 1.22
CA ASP A 46 -3.64 0.32 2.16
C ASP A 46 -2.58 1.35 1.73
N PRO A 47 -2.93 2.64 1.52
CA PRO A 47 -1.97 3.65 1.08
C PRO A 47 -0.77 3.82 2.01
N ILE A 48 -0.86 3.41 3.28
CA ILE A 48 0.25 3.45 4.23
C ILE A 48 1.31 2.38 3.93
N CYS A 49 0.96 1.32 3.19
CA CYS A 49 1.93 0.37 2.68
C CYS A 49 2.17 0.59 1.19
N SER A 50 3.42 0.86 0.85
CA SER A 50 3.81 1.13 -0.53
C SER A 50 3.55 -0.04 -1.48
N VAL A 51 3.36 -1.27 -1.01
CA VAL A 51 3.01 -2.41 -1.87
C VAL A 51 1.73 -3.09 -1.38
N PRO A 52 0.90 -3.63 -2.29
CA PRO A 52 -0.24 -4.43 -1.87
C PRO A 52 0.19 -5.69 -1.10
N LEU A 53 -0.57 -6.03 -0.06
CA LEU A 53 -0.29 -7.17 0.82
C LEU A 53 -1.29 -8.30 0.56
N PRO A 54 -0.83 -9.53 0.24
CA PRO A 54 -1.74 -10.65 0.02
C PRO A 54 -2.42 -11.08 1.32
N ILE A 55 -3.70 -11.45 1.22
CA ILE A 55 -4.50 -11.88 2.36
C ILE A 55 -4.37 -13.39 2.54
N TYR A 56 -3.96 -13.79 3.75
CA TYR A 56 -3.89 -15.19 4.15
C TYR A 56 -5.23 -15.66 4.73
N THR A 57 -5.93 -16.51 3.98
CA THR A 57 -7.16 -17.21 4.40
C THR A 57 -6.90 -18.62 4.89
N GLN A 58 -7.83 -19.19 5.65
CA GLN A 58 -7.83 -20.63 5.89
C GLN A 58 -8.05 -21.40 4.57
N VAL A 59 -7.25 -22.44 4.34
CA VAL A 59 -7.36 -23.34 3.19
C VAL A 59 -7.57 -24.77 3.66
N ALA A 60 -8.20 -25.59 2.82
CA ALA A 60 -8.42 -27.00 3.14
C ALA A 60 -7.07 -27.74 3.26
N PRO A 61 -6.99 -28.81 4.09
CA PRO A 61 -5.79 -29.64 4.16
C PRO A 61 -5.35 -30.12 2.77
N GLY A 62 -4.05 -29.98 2.47
CA GLY A 62 -3.48 -30.33 1.16
C GLY A 62 -3.65 -29.26 0.07
N THR A 63 -4.31 -28.14 0.36
CA THR A 63 -4.37 -26.98 -0.55
C THR A 63 -3.30 -25.96 -0.17
N ARG A 64 -2.65 -25.34 -1.17
CA ARG A 64 -1.68 -24.26 -0.95
C ARG A 64 -2.37 -22.90 -0.84
N GLN A 65 -1.83 -22.01 0.00
CA GLN A 65 -2.38 -20.68 0.28
C GLN A 65 -2.64 -19.83 -0.99
N PHE A 66 -1.73 -19.95 -1.95
CA PHE A 66 -1.65 -19.14 -3.17
C PHE A 66 -1.57 -20.02 -4.42
N ALA A 67 -2.43 -21.04 -4.50
CA ALA A 67 -2.47 -21.97 -5.64
C ALA A 67 -2.81 -21.29 -6.98
N SER A 68 -3.43 -20.11 -6.96
CA SER A 68 -3.80 -19.34 -8.16
C SER A 68 -2.81 -18.22 -8.51
N VAL A 69 -1.77 -18.00 -7.70
CA VAL A 69 -0.74 -17.01 -8.01
C VAL A 69 0.09 -17.53 -9.17
N LYS A 70 0.46 -16.65 -10.10
CA LYS A 70 1.36 -16.99 -11.20
C LYS A 70 2.68 -17.58 -10.66
N PRO A 71 3.12 -18.77 -11.12
CA PRO A 71 4.29 -19.46 -10.58
C PRO A 71 5.56 -18.58 -10.57
N GLU A 72 5.71 -17.73 -11.59
CA GLU A 72 6.85 -16.82 -11.74
C GLU A 72 6.88 -15.72 -10.67
N MET A 73 5.82 -15.56 -9.87
CA MET A 73 5.75 -14.61 -8.77
C MET A 73 5.99 -15.24 -7.40
N MET A 74 6.08 -16.57 -7.31
CA MET A 74 6.30 -17.28 -6.04
C MET A 74 7.69 -17.02 -5.45
N TRP A 75 8.59 -16.30 -6.12
CA TRP A 75 9.84 -15.82 -5.50
C TRP A 75 9.61 -14.74 -4.44
N HIS A 76 8.46 -14.05 -4.47
CA HIS A 76 8.24 -12.87 -3.64
C HIS A 76 7.98 -13.25 -2.17
N PRO A 77 8.69 -12.66 -1.18
CA PRO A 77 8.57 -13.04 0.24
C PRO A 77 7.14 -12.96 0.81
N LEU A 78 6.32 -12.04 0.30
CA LEU A 78 4.92 -11.87 0.70
C LEU A 78 4.03 -13.12 0.51
N PHE A 79 4.44 -14.10 -0.29
CA PHE A 79 3.71 -15.37 -0.43
C PHE A 79 4.16 -16.46 0.56
N TRP A 80 5.15 -16.15 1.39
CA TRP A 80 5.80 -17.09 2.31
C TRP A 80 5.79 -16.60 3.76
N LEU A 81 5.01 -15.55 4.07
CA LEU A 81 4.92 -14.99 5.41
C LEU A 81 4.48 -16.06 6.43
N PRO A 82 5.15 -16.12 7.60
CA PRO A 82 4.77 -17.05 8.63
C PRO A 82 3.44 -16.63 9.27
N PRO A 83 2.68 -17.56 9.89
CA PRO A 83 1.37 -17.27 10.46
C PRO A 83 1.34 -16.08 11.44
N ARG A 84 2.42 -15.84 12.18
CA ARG A 84 2.52 -14.70 13.12
C ARG A 84 2.50 -13.33 12.42
N LEU A 85 2.98 -13.27 11.18
CA LEU A 85 3.06 -12.03 10.40
C LEU A 85 1.88 -11.92 9.43
N ALA A 86 1.52 -13.03 8.79
CA ALA A 86 0.38 -13.14 7.90
C ALA A 86 -0.97 -12.93 8.61
N GLY A 87 -1.09 -13.38 9.85
CA GLY A 87 -2.31 -13.26 10.66
C GLY A 87 -2.46 -11.90 11.33
N ARG A 88 -3.70 -11.54 11.64
CA ARG A 88 -4.06 -10.35 12.43
C ARG A 88 -4.20 -10.69 13.91
N TYR A 89 -3.75 -9.80 14.77
CA TYR A 89 -3.91 -9.95 16.22
C TYR A 89 -5.32 -9.57 16.68
N ASN A 90 -5.74 -10.14 17.82
CA ASN A 90 -6.87 -9.65 18.59
C ASN A 90 -6.31 -8.80 19.74
N LEU A 91 -6.56 -7.50 19.71
CA LEU A 91 -6.00 -6.50 20.61
C LEU A 91 -7.06 -6.04 21.62
N PRO A 92 -6.69 -5.79 22.89
CA PRO A 92 -7.60 -5.15 23.83
C PRO A 92 -7.98 -3.74 23.37
N SER A 93 -9.29 -3.49 23.31
CA SER A 93 -9.91 -2.22 22.96
C SER A 93 -10.89 -1.78 24.05
N GLY A 94 -10.86 -0.47 24.32
CA GLY A 94 -11.70 0.20 25.30
C GLY A 94 -11.46 -0.20 26.78
N PRO A 95 -12.14 0.49 27.72
CA PRO A 95 -11.94 0.30 29.16
C PRO A 95 -12.42 -1.07 29.69
N ASN A 96 -13.23 -1.80 28.92
CA ASN A 96 -13.76 -3.12 29.30
C ASN A 96 -12.86 -4.29 28.84
N GLY A 97 -11.77 -4.02 28.12
CA GLY A 97 -10.87 -5.05 27.59
C GLY A 97 -11.53 -5.94 26.53
N ALA A 98 -12.50 -5.41 25.77
CA ALA A 98 -13.05 -6.13 24.62
C ALA A 98 -11.92 -6.38 23.62
N LEU A 99 -11.91 -7.53 22.94
CA LEU A 99 -10.91 -7.79 21.92
C LEU A 99 -11.41 -7.31 20.56
N GLU A 100 -10.64 -6.47 19.89
CA GLU A 100 -10.87 -6.04 18.52
C GLU A 100 -9.76 -6.58 17.61
N VAL A 101 -10.13 -6.91 16.38
CA VAL A 101 -9.16 -7.37 15.39
C VAL A 101 -8.29 -6.19 14.97
N GLU A 102 -6.98 -6.43 14.86
CA GLU A 102 -6.00 -5.49 14.32
C GLU A 102 -6.50 -4.88 12.99
N SER A 103 -6.49 -3.56 12.91
CA SER A 103 -6.92 -2.83 11.72
C SER A 103 -6.02 -3.15 10.52
N THR A 104 -6.53 -2.92 9.31
CA THR A 104 -5.75 -3.16 8.08
C THR A 104 -4.49 -2.33 8.06
N THR A 105 -4.59 -1.06 8.45
CA THR A 105 -3.48 -0.14 8.57
C THR A 105 -2.41 -0.62 9.55
N MET A 106 -2.80 -0.97 10.77
CA MET A 106 -1.86 -1.42 11.79
C MET A 106 -1.15 -2.70 11.35
N TRP A 107 -1.89 -3.65 10.79
CA TRP A 107 -1.33 -4.87 10.22
C TRP A 107 -0.33 -4.56 9.10
N SER A 108 -0.68 -3.65 8.18
CA SER A 108 0.17 -3.28 7.05
C SER A 108 1.48 -2.62 7.51
N ILE A 109 1.41 -1.74 8.52
CA ILE A 109 2.59 -1.13 9.14
C ILE A 109 3.48 -2.21 9.76
N ARG A 110 2.91 -3.13 10.54
CA ARG A 110 3.65 -4.22 11.19
C ARG A 110 4.37 -5.11 10.17
N VAL A 111 3.68 -5.47 9.09
CA VAL A 111 4.28 -6.26 7.99
C VAL A 111 5.43 -5.50 7.34
N ALA A 112 5.25 -4.23 6.99
CA ALA A 112 6.29 -3.40 6.39
C ALA A 112 7.53 -3.25 7.29
N LEU A 113 7.33 -3.05 8.60
CA LEU A 113 8.41 -2.94 9.59
C LEU A 113 9.24 -4.23 9.66
N GLU A 114 8.58 -5.38 9.81
CA GLU A 114 9.26 -6.68 9.93
C GLU A 114 10.00 -7.08 8.65
N LEU A 115 9.41 -6.83 7.49
CA LEU A 115 10.04 -7.10 6.19
C LEU A 115 11.29 -6.22 5.96
N THR A 116 11.21 -4.95 6.39
CA THR A 116 12.35 -4.02 6.28
C THR A 116 13.45 -4.40 7.27
N ALA A 117 13.11 -4.63 8.54
CA ALA A 117 14.07 -4.96 9.58
C ALA A 117 14.83 -6.26 9.26
N SER A 118 14.13 -7.29 8.76
CA SER A 118 14.70 -8.59 8.37
C SER A 118 15.59 -8.57 7.13
N GLY A 119 15.59 -7.46 6.39
CA GLY A 119 16.27 -7.37 5.10
C GLY A 119 15.61 -8.20 3.99
N LEU A 120 14.43 -8.79 4.24
CA LEU A 120 13.57 -9.38 3.20
C LEU A 120 13.17 -8.30 2.18
N TYR A 121 13.05 -7.06 2.64
CA TYR A 121 13.07 -5.87 1.80
C TYR A 121 14.29 -5.00 2.15
N SER A 122 14.96 -4.48 1.12
CA SER A 122 16.01 -3.46 1.22
C SER A 122 15.59 -2.23 0.43
N ILE A 123 15.77 -1.04 1.01
CA ILE A 123 15.49 0.23 0.34
C ILE A 123 16.37 0.42 -0.91
N GLU A 124 17.61 -0.07 -0.89
CA GLU A 124 18.56 0.12 -2.01
C GLU A 124 18.36 -0.92 -3.12
N ASP A 125 18.14 -2.17 -2.72
CA ASP A 125 18.22 -3.32 -3.63
C ASP A 125 16.86 -3.98 -3.92
N GLY A 126 15.83 -3.68 -3.13
CA GLY A 126 14.51 -4.28 -3.21
C GLY A 126 14.38 -5.61 -2.46
N TRP A 127 13.53 -6.48 -3.00
CA TRP A 127 13.07 -7.71 -2.36
C TRP A 127 14.09 -8.84 -2.47
N LEU A 128 14.25 -9.61 -1.40
CA LEU A 128 14.96 -10.89 -1.45
C LEU A 128 14.17 -11.89 -2.32
N ASP A 129 14.84 -12.54 -3.28
CA ASP A 129 14.28 -13.68 -3.98
C ASP A 129 14.35 -14.91 -3.06
N ILE A 130 13.21 -15.31 -2.48
CA ILE A 130 13.22 -16.38 -1.48
C ILE A 130 13.47 -17.76 -2.09
N LEU A 131 13.05 -17.97 -3.34
CA LEU A 131 13.26 -19.22 -4.06
C LEU A 131 14.73 -19.42 -4.40
N ALA A 132 15.43 -18.34 -4.73
CA ALA A 132 16.88 -18.38 -4.93
C ALA A 132 17.64 -18.83 -3.67
N THR A 133 17.11 -18.62 -2.46
CA THR A 133 17.75 -19.07 -1.21
C THR A 133 17.77 -20.59 -1.05
N VAL A 134 16.87 -21.30 -1.72
CA VAL A 134 16.83 -22.77 -1.79
C VAL A 134 17.28 -23.32 -3.14
N GLY A 135 17.78 -22.46 -4.03
CA GLY A 135 18.33 -22.83 -5.34
C GLY A 135 17.29 -23.07 -6.43
N ILE A 136 16.09 -22.52 -6.30
CA ILE A 136 15.02 -22.56 -7.32
C ILE A 136 15.03 -21.24 -8.09
N ASP A 137 15.03 -21.30 -9.43
CA ASP A 137 15.03 -20.12 -10.28
C ASP A 137 13.77 -20.04 -11.16
N VAL A 138 12.94 -19.01 -10.94
CA VAL A 138 11.69 -18.79 -11.71
C VAL A 138 11.93 -18.45 -13.18
N GLU A 139 13.17 -18.23 -13.63
CA GLU A 139 13.51 -18.06 -15.04
C GLU A 139 13.81 -19.40 -15.74
N ASN A 140 13.84 -20.50 -14.99
CA ASN A 140 14.06 -21.85 -15.51
C ASN A 140 12.73 -22.60 -15.65
N GLU A 141 12.44 -23.08 -16.87
CA GLU A 141 11.19 -23.80 -17.17
C GLU A 141 10.96 -25.06 -16.31
N VAL A 142 12.03 -25.75 -15.91
CA VAL A 142 11.95 -26.94 -15.05
C VAL A 142 11.54 -26.56 -13.63
N ASP A 143 12.12 -25.49 -13.10
CA ASP A 143 11.79 -24.98 -11.77
C ASP A 143 10.38 -24.37 -11.74
N LEU A 144 9.95 -23.71 -12.83
CA LEU A 144 8.57 -23.25 -12.97
C LEU A 144 7.57 -24.40 -12.94
N ALA A 145 7.79 -25.46 -13.71
CA ALA A 145 6.93 -26.64 -13.70
C ALA A 145 6.87 -27.31 -12.31
N ARG A 146 7.99 -27.29 -11.57
CA ARG A 146 8.09 -27.78 -10.19
C ARG A 146 7.25 -26.93 -9.22
N ILE A 147 7.27 -25.60 -9.37
CA ILE A 147 6.42 -24.69 -8.58
C ILE A 147 4.94 -24.92 -8.90
N GLU A 148 4.58 -25.08 -10.16
CA GLU A 148 3.21 -25.39 -10.58
C GLU A 148 2.69 -26.69 -9.96
N GLU A 149 3.50 -27.76 -9.99
CA GLU A 149 3.16 -29.04 -9.36
C GLU A 149 2.97 -28.89 -7.84
N TRP A 150 3.83 -28.14 -7.17
CA TRP A 150 3.71 -27.85 -5.74
C TRP A 150 2.45 -27.02 -5.42
N GLN A 151 2.14 -25.99 -6.22
CA GLN A 151 0.93 -25.16 -6.09
C GLN A 151 -0.35 -26.00 -6.28
N ALA A 152 -0.31 -27.01 -7.14
CA ALA A 152 -1.39 -27.98 -7.33
C ALA A 152 -1.54 -29.00 -6.18
N GLY A 153 -0.72 -28.91 -5.13
CA GLY A 153 -0.75 -29.77 -3.95
C GLY A 153 0.32 -30.86 -3.95
N GLY A 154 1.25 -30.84 -4.90
CA GLY A 154 2.44 -31.67 -4.90
C GLY A 154 3.32 -31.41 -3.68
N VAL A 155 4.08 -32.44 -3.28
CA VAL A 155 5.10 -32.34 -2.24
C VAL A 155 6.40 -31.89 -2.88
N ASP A 156 7.08 -30.94 -2.24
CA ASP A 156 8.40 -30.52 -2.69
C ASP A 156 9.29 -30.17 -1.51
N ASP A 157 10.31 -30.99 -1.26
CA ASP A 157 11.16 -30.86 -0.06
C ASP A 157 11.86 -29.49 0.04
N LEU A 158 12.18 -28.83 -1.08
CA LEU A 158 12.83 -27.52 -1.05
C LEU A 158 11.82 -26.42 -0.77
N LEU A 159 10.71 -26.39 -1.50
CA LEU A 159 9.64 -25.39 -1.28
C LEU A 159 9.02 -25.54 0.11
N ASP A 160 8.75 -26.77 0.55
CA ASP A 160 8.19 -27.06 1.89
C ASP A 160 9.20 -26.75 3.02
N SER A 161 10.49 -26.58 2.72
CA SER A 161 11.51 -26.19 3.70
C SER A 161 11.66 -24.68 3.90
N ILE A 162 11.02 -23.85 3.07
CA ILE A 162 11.12 -22.39 3.19
C ILE A 162 10.41 -21.95 4.47
N ASP A 163 11.21 -21.43 5.41
CA ASP A 163 10.74 -20.90 6.68
C ASP A 163 11.29 -19.49 6.89
N LEU A 164 10.41 -18.49 6.78
CA LEU A 164 10.76 -17.09 6.97
C LEU A 164 10.91 -16.69 8.45
N ASP A 165 10.45 -17.49 9.41
CA ASP A 165 10.62 -17.16 10.82
C ASP A 165 12.10 -17.00 11.20
N LEU A 166 13.00 -17.68 10.51
CA LEU A 166 14.45 -17.56 10.67
C LEU A 166 15.00 -16.17 10.32
N TYR A 167 14.38 -15.47 9.37
CA TYR A 167 14.79 -14.11 8.97
C TYR A 167 14.20 -13.04 9.88
N LEU A 168 13.04 -13.33 10.46
CA LEU A 168 12.25 -12.36 11.22
C LEU A 168 12.53 -12.43 12.74
N ALA A 169 13.35 -13.39 13.21
CA ALA A 169 13.75 -13.53 14.61
C ALA A 169 14.92 -12.60 15.01
N LEU A 170 14.84 -11.33 14.62
CA LEU A 170 15.95 -10.37 14.79
C LEU A 170 16.01 -9.77 16.20
N GLU A 171 14.86 -9.60 16.83
CA GLU A 171 14.73 -8.84 18.06
C GLU A 171 14.44 -9.71 19.27
N LYS A 172 15.00 -9.30 20.41
CA LYS A 172 14.75 -10.00 21.69
C LYS A 172 13.30 -9.87 22.15
N ASN A 173 12.63 -8.80 21.73
CA ASN A 173 11.21 -8.57 22.00
C ASN A 173 10.38 -9.07 20.81
N PRO A 174 9.68 -10.21 20.91
CA PRO A 174 8.88 -10.74 19.80
C PRO A 174 7.69 -9.86 19.39
N ASN A 175 7.32 -8.87 20.21
CA ASN A 175 6.19 -7.97 19.96
C ASN A 175 6.62 -6.55 19.57
N TRP A 176 7.91 -6.32 19.28
CA TRP A 176 8.43 -4.99 18.97
C TRP A 176 7.64 -4.33 17.82
N ALA A 177 7.42 -5.06 16.73
CA ALA A 177 6.77 -4.53 15.54
C ALA A 177 5.30 -4.20 15.77
N LEU A 178 4.61 -5.00 16.61
CA LEU A 178 3.24 -4.71 17.01
C LEU A 178 3.17 -3.44 17.87
N GLN A 179 4.07 -3.28 18.84
CA GLN A 179 4.13 -2.07 19.66
C GLN A 179 4.44 -0.83 18.83
N SER A 180 5.39 -0.93 17.90
CA SER A 180 5.71 0.14 16.95
C SER A 180 4.53 0.45 16.04
N ALA A 181 3.85 -0.55 15.49
CA ALA A 181 2.67 -0.35 14.65
C ALA A 181 1.53 0.34 15.41
N MET A 182 1.27 -0.05 16.67
CA MET A 182 0.30 0.62 17.52
C MET A 182 0.65 2.10 17.75
N ALA A 183 1.93 2.41 17.99
CA ALA A 183 2.38 3.78 18.19
C ALA A 183 2.38 4.60 16.89
N LEU A 184 2.62 3.97 15.74
CA LEU A 184 2.75 4.62 14.44
C LEU A 184 1.43 4.76 13.69
N THR A 185 0.39 3.98 14.03
CA THR A 185 -0.86 3.94 13.23
C THR A 185 -1.43 5.34 13.01
N GLU A 186 -1.71 6.09 14.06
CA GLU A 186 -2.28 7.45 13.95
C GLU A 186 -1.34 8.44 13.22
N PRO A 187 -0.07 8.63 13.63
CA PRO A 187 0.80 9.59 12.93
C PRO A 187 1.09 9.18 11.47
N ALA A 188 1.19 7.89 11.16
CA ALA A 188 1.37 7.42 9.79
C ALA A 188 0.13 7.67 8.94
N THR A 189 -1.08 7.47 9.48
CA THR A 189 -2.33 7.79 8.80
C THR A 189 -2.41 9.28 8.48
N HIS A 190 -2.16 10.15 9.46
CA HIS A 190 -2.15 11.60 9.26
C HIS A 190 -1.13 12.04 8.21
N ALA A 191 0.10 11.53 8.32
CA ALA A 191 1.14 11.82 7.33
C ALA A 191 0.74 11.34 5.92
N GLN A 192 0.13 10.16 5.80
CA GLN A 192 -0.33 9.66 4.52
C GLN A 192 -1.42 10.55 3.92
N TRP A 193 -2.41 10.99 4.71
CA TRP A 193 -3.43 11.92 4.22
C TRP A 193 -2.82 13.20 3.66
N ALA A 194 -1.83 13.77 4.36
CA ALA A 194 -1.14 14.97 3.92
C ALA A 194 -0.40 14.76 2.58
N ILE A 195 0.33 13.65 2.45
CA ILE A 195 1.08 13.30 1.24
C ILE A 195 0.16 13.07 0.05
N LEU A 196 -0.94 12.31 0.24
CA LEU A 196 -1.90 12.06 -0.82
C LEU A 196 -2.60 13.34 -1.25
N ALA A 197 -3.02 14.18 -0.29
CA ALA A 197 -3.64 15.46 -0.58
C ALA A 197 -2.72 16.36 -1.41
N ASP A 198 -1.45 16.50 -1.02
CA ASP A 198 -0.45 17.27 -1.78
C ASP A 198 -0.26 16.71 -3.20
N SER A 199 -0.13 15.39 -3.35
CA SER A 199 0.02 14.75 -4.66
C SER A 199 -1.19 14.97 -5.58
N LEU A 200 -2.40 14.99 -5.03
CA LEU A 200 -3.62 15.26 -5.80
C LEU A 200 -3.76 16.75 -6.15
N MET A 201 -3.27 17.65 -5.27
CA MET A 201 -3.19 19.08 -5.58
C MET A 201 -2.29 19.33 -6.77
N GLU A 202 -1.11 18.70 -6.81
CA GLU A 202 -0.17 18.81 -7.94
C GLU A 202 -0.87 18.44 -9.27
N VAL A 203 -1.65 17.35 -9.29
CA VAL A 203 -2.40 16.94 -10.49
C VAL A 203 -3.42 18.00 -10.93
N ILE A 204 -4.15 18.62 -9.99
CA ILE A 204 -5.10 19.71 -10.33
C ILE A 204 -4.33 20.97 -10.77
N MET A 205 -3.20 21.29 -10.15
CA MET A 205 -2.38 22.45 -10.49
C MET A 205 -1.79 22.32 -11.90
N ASP A 206 -1.25 21.16 -12.25
CA ASP A 206 -0.74 20.90 -13.60
C ASP A 206 -1.84 21.08 -14.65
N ALA A 207 -3.05 20.55 -14.39
CA ALA A 207 -4.19 20.75 -15.28
C ALA A 207 -4.62 22.22 -15.40
N ARG A 208 -4.43 23.03 -14.36
CA ARG A 208 -4.67 24.49 -14.37
C ARG A 208 -3.61 25.23 -15.17
N ASP A 209 -2.35 24.87 -15.02
CA ASP A 209 -1.24 25.54 -15.71
C ASP A 209 -1.30 25.31 -17.24
N GLU A 210 -1.80 24.14 -17.66
CA GLU A 210 -2.00 23.80 -19.07
C GLU A 210 -3.37 24.20 -19.63
N ALA A 211 -4.26 24.78 -18.80
CA ALA A 211 -5.66 25.05 -19.12
C ALA A 211 -5.89 25.89 -20.39
N ALA A 212 -4.94 26.78 -20.72
CA ALA A 212 -5.02 27.61 -21.93
C ALA A 212 -4.98 26.79 -23.23
N THR A 213 -4.41 25.58 -23.18
CA THR A 213 -4.23 24.69 -24.32
C THR A 213 -5.00 23.38 -24.20
N THR A 214 -5.47 23.03 -23.01
CA THR A 214 -6.15 21.76 -22.74
C THR A 214 -7.67 21.89 -22.94
N PRO A 215 -8.30 21.01 -23.74
CA PRO A 215 -9.75 20.99 -23.90
C PRO A 215 -10.48 20.83 -22.56
N LEU A 216 -11.60 21.54 -22.37
CA LEU A 216 -12.42 21.47 -21.14
C LEU A 216 -12.75 20.02 -20.73
N ARG A 217 -13.05 19.15 -21.71
CA ARG A 217 -13.35 17.74 -21.44
C ARG A 217 -12.20 17.06 -20.70
N ASP A 218 -10.96 17.31 -21.12
CA ASP A 218 -9.80 16.61 -20.58
C ASP A 218 -9.49 17.14 -19.17
N VAL A 219 -9.64 18.46 -18.93
CA VAL A 219 -9.54 19.06 -17.56
C VAL A 219 -10.59 18.47 -16.62
N ARG A 220 -11.81 18.24 -17.12
CA ARG A 220 -12.90 17.61 -16.35
C ARG A 220 -12.61 16.15 -16.04
N GLU A 221 -12.09 15.39 -16.99
CA GLU A 221 -11.68 14.01 -16.80
C GLU A 221 -10.57 13.91 -15.73
N THR A 222 -9.58 14.80 -15.74
CA THR A 222 -8.56 14.85 -14.69
C THR A 222 -9.18 15.12 -13.31
N LEU A 223 -10.07 16.10 -13.17
CA LEU A 223 -10.70 16.37 -11.87
C LEU A 223 -11.56 15.19 -11.40
N ALA A 224 -12.28 14.53 -12.30
CA ALA A 224 -13.07 13.35 -11.95
C ALA A 224 -12.18 12.21 -11.43
N VAL A 225 -11.00 11.99 -12.04
CA VAL A 225 -10.01 11.01 -11.54
C VAL A 225 -9.49 11.42 -10.16
N VAL A 226 -9.14 12.69 -9.96
CA VAL A 226 -8.69 13.20 -8.66
C VAL A 226 -9.74 13.00 -7.59
N ALA A 227 -11.00 13.36 -7.87
CA ALA A 227 -12.11 13.21 -6.94
C ALA A 227 -12.37 11.74 -6.60
N SER A 228 -12.32 10.84 -7.59
CA SER A 228 -12.48 9.40 -7.37
C SER A 228 -11.36 8.83 -6.48
N LEU A 229 -10.11 9.22 -6.71
CA LEU A 229 -8.98 8.79 -5.87
C LEU A 229 -9.06 9.36 -4.46
N ALA A 230 -9.39 10.64 -4.32
CA ALA A 230 -9.56 11.29 -3.02
C ALA A 230 -10.69 10.65 -2.24
N GLY A 231 -11.84 10.38 -2.87
CA GLY A 231 -12.96 9.69 -2.26
C GLY A 231 -12.60 8.30 -1.77
N ILE A 232 -11.68 7.58 -2.41
CA ILE A 232 -11.24 6.25 -1.96
C ILE A 232 -10.17 6.32 -0.86
N GLN A 233 -9.25 7.27 -0.95
CA GLN A 233 -8.02 7.26 -0.14
C GLN A 233 -8.02 8.24 1.03
N LEU A 234 -8.96 9.20 1.01
CA LEU A 234 -9.10 10.27 2.01
C LEU A 234 -10.52 10.29 2.62
N ASP A 235 -11.27 9.19 2.51
CA ASP A 235 -12.62 9.04 3.08
C ASP A 235 -12.65 9.15 4.61
N GLU A 236 -11.59 8.69 5.26
CA GLU A 236 -11.44 8.73 6.73
C GLU A 236 -10.95 10.08 7.27
N VAL A 237 -10.64 11.06 6.42
CA VAL A 237 -10.22 12.39 6.87
C VAL A 237 -11.37 13.07 7.63
N PRO A 238 -11.17 13.46 8.90
CA PRO A 238 -12.18 14.17 9.67
C PRO A 238 -12.60 15.50 9.02
N THR A 239 -13.91 15.74 8.97
CA THR A 239 -14.49 17.02 8.57
C THR A 239 -15.22 17.65 9.78
N ASP A 240 -14.94 18.92 10.10
CA ASP A 240 -15.46 19.59 11.30
C ASP A 240 -16.97 19.91 11.19
N ASP A 241 -17.83 18.91 11.44
CA ASP A 241 -19.31 18.98 11.31
C ASP A 241 -19.80 19.37 9.89
N GLU A 242 -18.95 19.22 8.87
CA GLU A 242 -19.28 19.44 7.47
C GLU A 242 -19.83 18.15 6.81
N GLU A 243 -20.06 18.23 5.50
CA GLU A 243 -20.27 17.07 4.63
C GLU A 243 -19.15 16.01 4.88
N PRO A 244 -19.48 14.71 5.06
CA PRO A 244 -18.48 13.66 5.15
C PRO A 244 -17.55 13.66 3.93
N ALA A 245 -16.26 13.34 4.12
CA ALA A 245 -15.27 13.41 3.04
C ALA A 245 -15.68 12.64 1.78
N GLN A 246 -16.22 11.42 1.94
CA GLN A 246 -16.74 10.63 0.81
C GLN A 246 -17.85 11.35 0.04
N GLU A 247 -18.82 11.94 0.75
CA GLU A 247 -19.95 12.64 0.12
C GLU A 247 -19.48 13.87 -0.66
N PHE A 248 -18.54 14.63 -0.08
CA PHE A 248 -17.89 15.76 -0.75
C PHE A 248 -17.23 15.33 -2.06
N TRP A 249 -16.42 14.26 -2.02
CA TRP A 249 -15.69 13.80 -3.20
C TRP A 249 -16.60 13.16 -4.27
N ASP A 250 -17.63 12.44 -3.87
CA ASP A 250 -18.66 11.91 -4.78
C ASP A 250 -19.38 13.05 -5.52
N ARG A 251 -19.69 14.14 -4.81
CA ARG A 251 -20.31 15.33 -5.41
C ARG A 251 -19.36 16.02 -6.39
N VAL A 252 -18.10 16.24 -6.01
CA VAL A 252 -17.09 16.84 -6.90
C VAL A 252 -16.89 15.97 -8.15
N GLU A 253 -16.83 14.64 -8.01
CA GLU A 253 -16.72 13.73 -9.15
C GLU A 253 -17.93 13.85 -10.08
N LEU A 254 -19.15 13.87 -9.53
CA LEU A 254 -20.38 14.01 -10.29
C LEU A 254 -20.42 15.36 -11.04
N GLU A 255 -20.07 16.46 -10.36
CA GLU A 255 -19.99 17.78 -10.98
C GLU A 255 -18.92 17.83 -12.09
N ALA A 256 -17.77 17.18 -11.88
CA ALA A 256 -16.73 17.06 -12.89
C ALA A 256 -17.24 16.31 -14.14
N ARG A 257 -17.97 15.21 -13.97
CA ARG A 257 -18.47 14.37 -15.09
C ARG A 257 -19.69 14.94 -15.79
N ASP A 258 -20.65 15.44 -15.03
CA ASP A 258 -22.00 15.74 -15.53
C ASP A 258 -22.39 17.23 -15.41
N GLY A 259 -21.58 18.04 -14.73
CA GLY A 259 -21.82 19.47 -14.59
C GLY A 259 -21.84 20.22 -15.92
N ILE A 260 -22.58 21.34 -15.94
CA ILE A 260 -22.76 22.18 -17.13
C ILE A 260 -21.85 23.40 -16.98
N TYR A 261 -20.68 23.32 -17.61
CA TYR A 261 -19.71 24.42 -17.67
C TYR A 261 -19.45 24.77 -19.14
N SER A 262 -19.43 26.07 -19.43
CA SER A 262 -19.26 26.57 -20.81
C SER A 262 -17.80 26.81 -21.16
N THR A 263 -16.93 26.98 -20.15
CA THR A 263 -15.51 27.31 -20.32
C THR A 263 -14.64 26.61 -19.28
N VAL A 264 -13.34 26.50 -19.56
CA VAL A 264 -12.34 26.00 -18.60
C VAL A 264 -12.27 26.90 -17.38
N ASP A 265 -12.26 28.22 -17.55
CA ASP A 265 -12.20 29.18 -16.43
C ASP A 265 -13.39 29.03 -15.47
N GLU A 266 -14.60 28.85 -16.00
CA GLU A 266 -15.81 28.63 -15.19
C GLU A 266 -15.72 27.33 -14.39
N PHE A 267 -15.24 26.25 -15.01
CA PHE A 267 -15.02 24.96 -14.35
C PHE A 267 -13.95 25.05 -13.26
N LEU A 268 -12.83 25.72 -13.56
CA LEU A 268 -11.72 25.90 -12.62
C LEU A 268 -12.09 26.75 -11.41
N ALA A 269 -13.02 27.70 -11.57
CA ALA A 269 -13.55 28.53 -10.50
C ALA A 269 -14.64 27.85 -9.65
N GLY A 270 -15.19 26.71 -10.11
CA GLY A 270 -16.22 25.93 -9.42
C GLY A 270 -15.63 24.70 -8.70
N PRO A 271 -16.00 23.48 -9.10
CA PRO A 271 -15.65 22.26 -8.36
C PRO A 271 -14.14 22.04 -8.23
N ALA A 272 -13.33 22.48 -9.20
CA ALA A 272 -11.88 22.37 -9.10
C ALA A 272 -11.30 23.30 -8.03
N ALA A 273 -11.94 24.43 -7.73
CA ALA A 273 -11.51 25.33 -6.65
C ALA A 273 -11.92 24.78 -5.28
N GLU A 274 -13.10 24.19 -5.17
CA GLU A 274 -13.56 23.51 -3.94
C GLU A 274 -12.63 22.34 -3.61
N ALA A 275 -12.36 21.46 -4.58
CA ALA A 275 -11.42 20.34 -4.43
C ALA A 275 -10.03 20.81 -3.98
N MET A 276 -9.49 21.85 -4.62
CA MET A 276 -8.20 22.43 -4.26
C MET A 276 -8.20 22.98 -2.82
N GLY A 277 -9.27 23.65 -2.41
CA GLY A 277 -9.42 24.18 -1.05
C GLY A 277 -9.42 23.08 0.00
N TRP A 278 -10.18 22.01 -0.25
CA TRP A 278 -10.25 20.85 0.65
C TRP A 278 -8.89 20.15 0.76
N LEU A 279 -8.22 19.86 -0.36
CA LEU A 279 -6.91 19.21 -0.35
C LEU A 279 -5.85 20.07 0.34
N THR A 280 -5.89 21.39 0.13
CA THR A 280 -4.99 22.34 0.81
C THR A 280 -5.18 22.28 2.32
N LEU A 281 -6.44 22.30 2.78
CA LEU A 281 -6.76 22.22 4.21
C LEU A 281 -6.26 20.90 4.81
N THR A 282 -6.54 19.77 4.17
CA THR A 282 -6.08 18.45 4.62
C THR A 282 -4.56 18.38 4.67
N ARG A 283 -3.87 18.80 3.60
CA ARG A 283 -2.41 18.85 3.57
C ARG A 283 -1.86 19.66 4.73
N ASP A 284 -2.29 20.91 4.85
CA ASP A 284 -1.73 21.86 5.82
C ASP A 284 -2.02 21.43 7.27
N THR A 285 -3.17 20.80 7.52
CA THR A 285 -3.56 20.30 8.85
C THR A 285 -2.68 19.15 9.32
N TYR A 286 -2.32 18.22 8.42
CA TYR A 286 -1.62 16.99 8.79
C TYR A 286 -0.13 16.98 8.42
N TRP A 287 0.39 18.01 7.76
CA TRP A 287 1.80 18.05 7.32
C TRP A 287 2.80 17.93 8.46
N GLU A 288 2.47 18.39 9.67
CA GLU A 288 3.35 18.24 10.84
C GLU A 288 3.70 16.77 11.11
N SER A 289 2.75 15.85 10.91
CA SER A 289 3.00 14.40 11.06
C SER A 289 4.02 13.87 10.03
N VAL A 290 4.08 14.47 8.84
CA VAL A 290 5.11 14.13 7.82
C VAL A 290 6.51 14.51 8.32
N GLU A 291 6.65 15.71 8.90
CA GLU A 291 7.92 16.20 9.42
C GLU A 291 8.39 15.44 10.67
N ASP A 292 7.45 15.06 11.55
CA ASP A 292 7.73 14.23 12.71
C ASP A 292 8.28 12.85 12.31
N LEU A 293 7.66 12.19 11.33
CA LEU A 293 8.11 10.89 10.85
C LEU A 293 9.47 10.95 10.15
N LYS A 294 9.74 11.99 9.36
CA LYS A 294 11.08 12.22 8.78
C LYS A 294 12.14 12.37 9.86
N THR A 295 11.83 13.09 10.94
CA THR A 295 12.74 13.32 12.06
C THR A 295 13.04 12.03 12.82
N LEU A 296 12.02 11.17 13.01
CA LEU A 296 12.19 9.85 13.63
C LEU A 296 13.12 8.95 12.80
N GLN A 297 12.91 8.87 11.48
CA GLN A 297 13.76 8.10 10.58
C GLN A 297 15.22 8.59 10.58
N ALA A 298 15.45 9.91 10.61
CA ALA A 298 16.79 10.48 10.66
C ALA A 298 17.52 10.18 11.98
N THR A 299 16.78 10.03 13.07
CA THR A 299 17.34 9.77 14.41
C THR A 299 17.73 8.29 14.59
N GLU A 300 16.97 7.36 14.01
CA GLU A 300 17.30 5.92 14.05
C GLU A 300 18.50 5.55 13.16
N VAL A 301 18.74 6.27 12.06
CA VAL A 301 19.93 6.06 11.20
C VAL A 301 21.23 6.58 11.85
N ALA A 302 21.13 7.49 12.82
CA ALA A 302 22.27 8.08 13.51
C ALA A 302 22.70 7.32 14.80
N ALA A 303 21.93 6.31 15.22
CA ALA A 303 22.14 5.52 16.43
C ALA A 303 22.81 4.16 16.14
#